data_AF-U3BHT7-F1
#
_entry.id   AF-U3BHT7-F1
#
_cell.length_a   1.000
_cell.length_b   1.000
_cell.length_c   1.000
_cell.angle_alpha   90.00
_cell.angle_beta   90.00
_cell.angle_gamma   90.00
#
_symmetry.space_group_name_H-M   'P 1'
#
loop_
_entity.id
_entity.type
_entity.pdbx_description
1 polymer ?
#
loop_
_entity_poly.entity_id
_entity_poly.type
_entity_poly.pdbx_seq_one_letter_code
_entity_poly.pdbx_strand_id
1 'polypeptide(L)'
;MPNEKFKIPIIKLGNPFLPSPDEVSEFLGLPVSPREKIKWLNASVVKSKLPTDRTLDNISKEGIRWKSIRQFAWQLARVFVRKGWSLNVSFPDGGIHKADLSFWWSHTIKGVQQGLSSTSGELNLGLLVSYIDRRCAAYQKQLAFMQDAPGINECNQSELISGYYLPVLDFTLLSEPEKVLVKNWLKSPSESASQETEQAMLCFKHDFWLSLMSVIDAMFLEDWDKHHEEYTPSSYARQYGVFGQVFKREENTFLGKFFGLLKEQTNQTYAQLSEYVALPFSEHERNGVLKRDVQQDRFKEWRSGKSLPSVKALSTFFDNMDVGRQGTDLLVYALFMRALDKEGGCALPDIYTTNRYQRYFQHYAP
;
A
#
# COMPACT_ATOMS: atom_id res chain seq x y z
N MET A 1 -9.45 3.05 37.86
CA MET A 1 -8.14 3.41 37.25
C MET A 1 -8.18 4.84 36.67
N PRO A 2 -7.88 5.90 37.45
CA PRO A 2 -8.11 7.29 37.01
C PRO A 2 -7.00 7.90 36.12
N ASN A 3 -5.80 7.32 36.09
CA ASN A 3 -4.62 7.93 35.45
C ASN A 3 -4.04 7.14 34.26
N GLU A 4 -4.71 6.08 33.83
CA GLU A 4 -4.22 5.28 32.71
C GLU A 4 -4.29 6.08 31.40
N LYS A 5 -3.13 6.24 30.77
CA LYS A 5 -2.99 6.90 29.48
C LYS A 5 -2.96 5.82 28.40
N PHE A 6 -3.84 5.94 27.44
CA PHE A 6 -3.87 5.08 26.27
C PHE A 6 -3.00 5.69 25.17
N LYS A 7 -2.20 4.85 24.53
CA LYS A 7 -1.25 5.21 23.48
C LYS A 7 -1.40 4.28 22.29
N ILE A 8 -1.45 4.83 21.09
CA ILE A 8 -1.36 4.06 19.84
C ILE A 8 -0.05 4.44 19.16
N PRO A 9 0.98 3.57 19.16
CA PRO A 9 2.20 3.83 18.43
C PRO A 9 1.96 3.75 16.92
N ILE A 10 2.80 4.45 16.16
CA ILE A 10 2.97 4.17 14.73
C ILE A 10 3.84 2.92 14.63
N ILE A 11 3.37 1.92 13.89
CA ILE A 11 4.08 0.64 13.74
C ILE A 11 4.94 0.74 12.48
N LYS A 12 6.26 0.75 12.61
CA LYS A 12 7.19 0.64 11.48
C LYS A 12 8.34 -0.25 11.91
N LEU A 13 8.39 -1.47 11.38
CA LEU A 13 9.38 -2.46 11.78
C LEU A 13 10.52 -2.61 10.77
N GLY A 14 10.32 -2.16 9.55
CA GLY A 14 11.26 -2.32 8.45
C GLY A 14 11.40 -3.77 8.00
N ASN A 15 10.39 -4.62 8.23
CA ASN A 15 10.45 -6.02 7.80
C ASN A 15 10.10 -6.14 6.29
N PRO A 16 11.05 -6.49 5.41
CA PRO A 16 10.79 -6.65 3.97
C PRO A 16 9.82 -7.81 3.65
N PHE A 17 9.76 -8.85 4.49
CA PHE A 17 8.91 -10.01 4.23
C PHE A 17 7.43 -9.73 4.49
N LEU A 18 7.14 -9.00 5.57
CA LEU A 18 5.81 -8.57 5.96
C LEU A 18 5.90 -7.15 6.52
N PRO A 19 5.74 -6.12 5.69
CA PRO A 19 5.59 -4.75 6.15
C PRO A 19 4.33 -4.62 7.01
N SER A 20 4.35 -3.72 7.98
CA SER A 20 3.17 -3.39 8.76
C SER A 20 2.11 -2.66 7.92
N PRO A 21 0.83 -2.66 8.32
CA PRO A 21 -0.21 -1.86 7.65
C PRO A 21 0.12 -0.37 7.57
N ASP A 22 0.87 0.15 8.54
CA ASP A 22 1.33 1.55 8.59
C ASP A 22 2.42 1.83 7.55
N GLU A 23 3.32 0.87 7.30
CA GLU A 23 4.32 0.94 6.22
C GLU A 23 3.67 0.85 4.84
N VAL A 24 2.66 -0.01 4.67
CA VAL A 24 1.85 -0.05 3.45
C VAL A 24 1.09 1.25 3.23
N SER A 25 0.51 1.81 4.29
CA SER A 25 -0.15 3.11 4.23
C SER A 25 0.83 4.21 3.84
N GLU A 26 2.02 4.23 4.45
CA GLU A 26 3.07 5.21 4.13
C GLU A 26 3.53 5.12 2.66
N PHE A 27 3.79 3.90 2.19
CA PHE A 27 4.20 3.62 0.82
C PHE A 27 3.19 4.21 -0.17
N LEU A 28 1.89 3.93 0.03
CA LEU A 28 0.80 4.46 -0.80
C LEU A 28 0.51 5.95 -0.58
N GLY A 29 1.16 6.61 0.38
CA GLY A 29 0.93 8.02 0.72
C GLY A 29 -0.38 8.26 1.49
N LEU A 30 -0.90 7.23 2.14
CA LEU A 30 -2.10 7.26 2.99
C LEU A 30 -1.76 7.66 4.44
N PRO A 31 -2.76 8.09 5.23
CA PRO A 31 -2.59 8.42 6.65
C PRO A 31 -1.91 7.33 7.49
N VAL A 32 -0.79 7.65 8.13
CA VAL A 32 -0.05 6.72 8.99
C VAL A 32 -0.32 7.00 10.46
N SER A 33 -0.29 8.28 10.86
CA SER A 33 -0.43 8.65 12.26
C SER A 33 -1.88 8.45 12.75
N PRO A 34 -2.09 8.09 14.04
CA PRO A 34 -3.44 8.01 14.61
C PRO A 34 -4.25 9.30 14.41
N ARG A 35 -3.60 10.48 14.49
CA ARG A 35 -4.24 11.77 14.23
C ARG A 35 -4.80 11.86 12.82
N GLU A 36 -3.98 11.56 11.81
CA GLU A 36 -4.41 11.65 10.41
C GLU A 36 -5.47 10.60 10.10
N LYS A 37 -5.33 9.37 10.61
CA LYS A 37 -6.34 8.31 10.46
C LYS A 37 -7.69 8.72 11.07
N ILE A 38 -7.67 9.32 12.27
CA ILE A 38 -8.87 9.85 12.92
C ILE A 38 -9.50 10.98 12.12
N LYS A 39 -8.69 11.92 11.63
CA LYS A 39 -9.17 13.03 10.78
C LYS A 39 -9.80 12.50 9.50
N TRP A 40 -9.15 11.55 8.85
CA TRP A 40 -9.61 10.92 7.61
C TRP A 40 -10.92 10.15 7.85
N LEU A 41 -10.97 9.28 8.86
CA LEU A 41 -12.18 8.57 9.26
C LEU A 41 -13.33 9.54 9.60
N ASN A 42 -13.03 10.64 10.28
CA ASN A 42 -14.06 11.62 10.62
C ASN A 42 -14.56 12.40 9.42
N ALA A 43 -13.69 12.75 8.46
CA ALA A 43 -14.09 13.40 7.23
C ALA A 43 -14.98 12.49 6.37
N SER A 44 -14.62 11.20 6.27
CA SER A 44 -15.27 10.25 5.36
C SER A 44 -16.50 9.56 5.95
N VAL A 45 -16.52 9.28 7.26
CA VAL A 45 -17.51 8.39 7.88
C VAL A 45 -18.30 9.06 9.01
N VAL A 46 -17.60 9.66 9.98
CA VAL A 46 -18.19 10.01 11.28
C VAL A 46 -18.86 11.37 11.27
N LYS A 47 -18.25 12.35 10.57
CA LYS A 47 -18.71 13.75 10.46
C LYS A 47 -19.03 14.38 11.82
N SER A 48 -18.19 14.13 12.81
CA SER A 48 -18.36 14.62 14.20
C SER A 48 -17.34 15.70 14.57
N LYS A 49 -17.57 16.35 15.72
CA LYS A 49 -16.60 17.27 16.31
C LYS A 49 -15.40 16.48 16.85
N LEU A 50 -14.23 16.72 16.26
CA LEU A 50 -12.99 16.10 16.69
C LEU A 50 -12.44 16.74 17.98
N PRO A 51 -11.66 15.99 18.78
CA PRO A 51 -10.77 16.57 19.78
C PRO A 51 -9.80 17.59 19.16
N THR A 52 -9.21 18.45 19.98
CA THR A 52 -8.19 19.41 19.52
C THR A 52 -6.98 18.69 18.94
N ASP A 53 -6.28 19.34 18.00
CA ASP A 53 -5.08 18.76 17.38
C ASP A 53 -4.01 18.36 18.40
N ARG A 54 -3.80 19.17 19.44
CA ARG A 54 -2.92 18.84 20.57
C ARG A 54 -3.34 17.55 21.29
N THR A 55 -4.64 17.30 21.42
CA THR A 55 -5.15 16.06 22.01
C THR A 55 -4.82 14.87 21.11
N LEU A 56 -5.09 14.99 19.80
CA LEU A 56 -4.83 13.93 18.82
C LEU A 56 -3.33 13.61 18.68
N ASP A 57 -2.46 14.63 18.75
CA ASP A 57 -1.00 14.45 18.72
C ASP A 57 -0.49 13.64 19.92
N ASN A 58 -1.15 13.76 21.07
CA ASN A 58 -0.78 13.02 22.27
C ASN A 58 -1.13 11.52 22.18
N ILE A 59 -1.97 11.07 21.23
CA ILE A 59 -2.30 9.63 21.07
C ILE A 59 -1.04 8.81 20.83
N SER A 60 -0.13 9.28 19.98
CA SER A 60 1.09 8.55 19.62
C SER A 60 2.32 8.95 20.44
N LYS A 61 2.29 10.10 21.13
CA LYS A 61 3.41 10.61 21.93
C LYS A 61 3.32 10.19 23.41
N GLU A 62 2.60 10.99 24.20
CA GLU A 62 2.52 10.88 25.66
C GLU A 62 1.34 10.01 26.15
N GLY A 63 0.46 9.61 25.24
CA GLY A 63 -0.84 9.00 25.53
C GLY A 63 -1.90 10.02 25.95
N ILE A 64 -3.17 9.66 25.78
CA ILE A 64 -4.31 10.44 26.27
C ILE A 64 -4.97 9.69 27.43
N ARG A 65 -5.44 10.43 28.45
CA ARG A 65 -6.31 9.89 29.51
C ARG A 65 -7.53 9.17 28.92
N TRP A 66 -7.85 8.01 29.50
CA TRP A 66 -8.99 7.19 29.09
C TRP A 66 -10.31 7.95 28.95
N LYS A 67 -10.62 8.87 29.88
CA LYS A 67 -11.85 9.68 29.85
C LYS A 67 -12.02 10.46 28.54
N SER A 68 -10.95 11.03 28.00
CA SER A 68 -10.98 11.83 26.77
C SER A 68 -11.13 10.96 25.53
N ILE A 69 -10.45 9.80 25.48
CA ILE A 69 -10.60 8.84 24.37
C ILE A 69 -11.98 8.23 24.39
N ARG A 70 -12.49 7.84 25.56
CA ARG A 70 -13.80 7.21 25.71
C ARG A 70 -14.90 8.06 25.07
N GLN A 71 -14.87 9.38 25.24
CA GLN A 71 -15.87 10.27 24.62
C GLN A 71 -15.82 10.20 23.08
N PHE A 72 -14.63 10.23 22.49
CA PHE A 72 -14.46 10.13 21.05
C PHE A 72 -14.79 8.72 20.52
N ALA A 73 -14.26 7.67 21.16
CA ALA A 73 -14.52 6.28 20.82
C ALA A 73 -16.02 5.93 20.89
N TRP A 74 -16.77 6.50 21.83
CA TRP A 74 -18.23 6.34 21.87
C TRP A 74 -18.94 6.98 20.67
N GLN A 75 -18.47 8.12 20.18
CA GLN A 75 -19.03 8.73 18.96
C GLN A 75 -18.73 7.86 17.74
N LEU A 76 -17.51 7.33 17.64
CA LEU A 76 -17.14 6.36 16.59
C LEU A 76 -18.02 5.11 16.65
N ALA A 77 -18.14 4.49 17.83
CA ALA A 77 -18.94 3.29 18.03
C ALA A 77 -20.40 3.49 17.62
N ARG A 78 -21.00 4.65 17.96
CA ARG A 78 -22.37 4.97 17.52
C ARG A 78 -22.51 5.04 16.01
N VAL A 79 -21.56 5.65 15.32
CA VAL A 79 -21.58 5.73 13.85
C VAL A 79 -21.41 4.35 13.25
N PHE A 80 -20.48 3.54 13.77
CA PHE A 80 -20.25 2.18 13.29
C PHE A 80 -21.48 1.30 13.48
N VAL A 81 -22.12 1.32 14.66
CA VAL A 81 -23.36 0.60 14.91
C VAL A 81 -24.48 1.05 13.96
N ARG A 82 -24.64 2.36 13.73
CA ARG A 82 -25.63 2.88 12.76
C ARG A 82 -25.37 2.42 11.33
N LYS A 83 -24.10 2.21 10.97
CA LYS A 83 -23.71 1.67 9.66
C LYS A 83 -23.74 0.14 9.60
N GLY A 84 -24.23 -0.53 10.66
CA GLY A 84 -24.29 -1.99 10.74
C GLY A 84 -22.94 -2.67 10.95
N TRP A 85 -21.89 -1.93 11.33
CA TRP A 85 -20.55 -2.49 11.53
C TRP A 85 -20.44 -3.08 12.94
N SER A 86 -20.16 -4.38 13.04
CA SER A 86 -19.93 -5.06 14.31
C SER A 86 -18.49 -4.86 14.78
N LEU A 87 -18.30 -4.18 15.92
CA LEU A 87 -17.02 -4.05 16.60
C LEU A 87 -16.76 -5.27 17.51
N ASN A 88 -16.45 -6.42 16.93
CA ASN A 88 -15.94 -7.56 17.68
C ASN A 88 -14.42 -7.45 17.80
N VAL A 89 -13.96 -6.61 18.73
CA VAL A 89 -12.53 -6.49 19.04
C VAL A 89 -12.23 -7.31 20.30
N SER A 90 -11.72 -8.52 20.09
CA SER A 90 -11.13 -9.32 21.16
C SER A 90 -9.68 -8.88 21.35
N PHE A 91 -9.38 -8.25 22.49
CA PHE A 91 -8.01 -7.95 22.87
C PHE A 91 -7.44 -9.13 23.65
N PRO A 92 -6.23 -9.61 23.34
CA PRO A 92 -5.60 -10.65 24.14
C PRO A 92 -5.27 -10.14 25.54
N ASP A 93 -5.43 -11.01 26.54
CA ASP A 93 -4.99 -10.75 27.91
C ASP A 93 -3.46 -10.64 27.93
N GLY A 94 -2.93 -9.48 28.36
CA GLY A 94 -1.48 -9.21 28.38
C GLY A 94 -1.00 -8.11 27.42
N GLY A 95 -1.91 -7.56 26.60
CA GLY A 95 -1.56 -6.51 25.64
C GLY A 95 -0.94 -7.06 24.35
N ILE A 96 -0.71 -6.17 23.38
CA ILE A 96 -0.24 -6.54 22.05
C ILE A 96 1.19 -6.07 21.88
N HIS A 97 2.09 -7.00 21.54
CA HIS A 97 3.46 -6.65 21.22
C HIS A 97 3.51 -5.82 19.93
N LYS A 98 4.29 -4.74 19.88
CA LYS A 98 4.37 -3.86 18.68
C LYS A 98 4.80 -4.62 17.41
N ALA A 99 5.54 -5.71 17.57
CA ALA A 99 6.01 -6.53 16.47
C ALA A 99 4.99 -7.60 16.03
N ASP A 100 3.87 -7.77 16.72
CA ASP A 100 2.83 -8.73 16.31
C ASP A 100 2.06 -8.22 15.10
N LEU A 101 2.69 -8.33 13.93
CA LEU A 101 2.12 -7.90 12.65
C LEU A 101 0.86 -8.68 12.28
N SER A 102 0.71 -9.91 12.74
CA SER A 102 -0.49 -10.71 12.52
C SER A 102 -1.70 -10.12 13.24
N PHE A 103 -1.52 -9.65 14.47
CA PHE A 103 -2.55 -8.88 15.15
C PHE A 103 -2.95 -7.62 14.34
N TRP A 104 -1.98 -6.81 13.90
CA TRP A 104 -2.26 -5.57 13.19
C TRP A 104 -2.94 -5.80 11.84
N TRP A 105 -2.41 -6.73 11.03
CA TRP A 105 -2.99 -7.07 9.72
C TRP A 105 -4.39 -7.65 9.82
N SER A 106 -4.65 -8.54 10.78
CA SER A 106 -5.99 -9.11 10.95
C SER A 106 -7.07 -8.05 11.20
N HIS A 107 -6.75 -7.00 11.96
CA HIS A 107 -7.66 -5.88 12.21
C HIS A 107 -7.79 -4.95 11.00
N THR A 108 -6.71 -4.71 10.27
CA THR A 108 -6.75 -3.96 9.01
C THR A 108 -7.63 -4.64 7.99
N ILE A 109 -7.45 -5.95 7.75
CA ILE A 109 -8.24 -6.73 6.79
C ILE A 109 -9.72 -6.77 7.17
N LYS A 110 -10.04 -6.99 8.45
CA LYS A 110 -11.42 -6.90 8.95
C LYS A 110 -12.03 -5.52 8.69
N GLY A 111 -11.26 -4.45 8.88
CA GLY A 111 -11.70 -3.08 8.58
C GLY A 111 -12.01 -2.86 7.10
N VAL A 112 -11.16 -3.39 6.20
CA VAL A 112 -11.39 -3.33 4.74
C VAL A 112 -12.65 -4.12 4.36
N GLN A 113 -12.80 -5.34 4.87
CA GLN A 113 -13.99 -6.18 4.65
C GLN A 113 -15.28 -5.47 5.07
N GLN A 114 -15.32 -4.92 6.29
CA GLN A 114 -16.48 -4.18 6.78
C GLN A 114 -16.79 -2.93 5.96
N GLY A 115 -15.75 -2.22 5.52
CA GLY A 115 -15.88 -1.08 4.63
C GLY A 115 -16.60 -1.45 3.33
N LEU A 116 -16.13 -2.49 2.63
CA LEU A 116 -16.71 -2.92 1.35
C LEU A 116 -18.13 -3.48 1.49
N SER A 117 -18.39 -4.30 2.52
CA SER A 117 -19.73 -4.84 2.77
C SER A 117 -20.77 -3.73 2.98
N SER A 118 -20.35 -2.56 3.48
CA SER A 118 -21.24 -1.43 3.73
C SER A 118 -21.49 -0.51 2.54
N THR A 119 -20.69 -0.64 1.48
CA THR A 119 -20.85 0.11 0.22
C THR A 119 -21.55 -0.72 -0.85
N SER A 120 -22.14 -1.87 -0.49
CA SER A 120 -22.66 -2.88 -1.43
C SER A 120 -21.61 -3.33 -2.45
N GLY A 121 -20.32 -3.27 -2.10
CA GLY A 121 -19.23 -3.64 -3.00
C GLY A 121 -19.10 -5.16 -3.08
N GLU A 122 -19.17 -5.70 -4.29
CA GLU A 122 -19.04 -7.15 -4.56
C GLU A 122 -17.59 -7.63 -4.69
N LEU A 123 -16.60 -6.74 -4.48
CA LEU A 123 -15.19 -7.08 -4.64
C LEU A 123 -14.79 -8.23 -3.69
N ASN A 124 -14.38 -9.35 -4.28
CA ASN A 124 -13.95 -10.53 -3.55
C ASN A 124 -12.56 -10.31 -2.92
N LEU A 125 -12.51 -10.06 -1.62
CA LEU A 125 -11.27 -9.92 -0.86
C LEU A 125 -10.59 -11.26 -0.49
N GLY A 126 -11.18 -12.40 -0.85
CA GLY A 126 -10.71 -13.72 -0.39
C GLY A 126 -9.24 -13.97 -0.70
N LEU A 127 -8.77 -13.52 -1.86
CA LEU A 127 -7.37 -13.68 -2.27
C LEU A 127 -6.41 -12.81 -1.43
N LEU A 128 -6.77 -11.54 -1.17
CA LEU A 128 -6.00 -10.65 -0.28
C LEU A 128 -5.95 -11.18 1.15
N VAL A 129 -7.07 -11.65 1.68
CA VAL A 129 -7.15 -12.25 3.02
C VAL A 129 -6.22 -13.45 3.08
N SER A 130 -6.33 -14.39 2.14
CA SER A 130 -5.51 -15.59 2.07
C SER A 130 -4.01 -15.28 1.91
N TYR A 131 -3.66 -14.28 1.12
CA TYR A 131 -2.27 -13.83 0.95
C TYR A 131 -1.69 -13.31 2.27
N ILE A 132 -2.40 -12.39 2.94
CA ILE A 132 -1.95 -11.79 4.19
C ILE A 132 -1.90 -12.83 5.32
N ASP A 133 -2.89 -13.72 5.42
CA ASP A 133 -2.91 -14.79 6.42
C ASP A 133 -1.73 -15.76 6.25
N ARG A 134 -1.39 -16.14 5.01
CA ARG A 134 -0.21 -16.98 4.74
C ARG A 134 1.10 -16.28 5.13
N ARG A 135 1.25 -14.98 4.82
CA ARG A 135 2.42 -14.20 5.26
C ARG A 135 2.49 -14.09 6.77
N CYS A 136 1.35 -13.88 7.44
CA CYS A 136 1.25 -13.83 8.90
C CYS A 136 1.65 -15.15 9.55
N ALA A 137 1.19 -16.29 9.02
CA ALA A 137 1.56 -17.62 9.50
C ALA A 137 3.08 -17.88 9.37
N ALA A 138 3.68 -17.51 8.23
CA ALA A 138 5.11 -17.61 8.03
C ALA A 138 5.92 -16.65 8.95
N TYR A 139 5.38 -15.46 9.21
CA TYR A 139 5.98 -14.45 10.09
C TYR A 139 6.07 -14.90 11.56
N GLN A 140 5.25 -15.84 12.03
CA GLN A 140 5.24 -16.27 13.43
C GLN A 140 6.61 -16.75 13.93
N LYS A 141 7.41 -17.39 13.07
CA LYS A 141 8.79 -17.78 13.42
C LYS A 141 9.70 -16.58 13.63
N GLN A 142 9.54 -15.53 12.82
CA GLN A 142 10.29 -14.27 12.97
C GLN A 142 9.86 -13.53 14.25
N LEU A 143 8.57 -13.55 14.58
CA LEU A 143 8.06 -12.94 15.81
C LEU A 143 8.63 -13.61 17.05
N ALA A 144 8.58 -14.95 17.12
CA ALA A 144 9.16 -15.71 18.21
C ALA A 144 10.67 -15.43 18.33
N PHE A 145 11.39 -15.44 17.20
CA PHE A 145 12.80 -15.09 17.16
C PHE A 145 13.06 -13.68 17.72
N MET A 146 12.28 -12.67 17.34
CA MET A 146 12.43 -11.30 17.87
C MET A 146 12.17 -11.18 19.37
N GLN A 147 11.28 -12.00 19.91
CA GLN A 147 10.92 -11.98 21.33
C GLN A 147 11.99 -12.64 22.20
N ASP A 148 12.69 -13.65 21.65
CA ASP A 148 13.68 -14.46 22.36
C ASP A 148 15.13 -14.04 22.06
N ALA A 149 15.38 -13.27 20.99
CA ALA A 149 16.73 -12.92 20.56
C ALA A 149 17.46 -11.99 21.55
N PRO A 150 18.76 -12.21 21.80
CA PRO A 150 19.58 -11.27 22.56
C PRO A 150 19.76 -9.95 21.80
N GLY A 151 20.19 -8.91 22.52
CA GLY A 151 20.59 -7.65 21.90
C GLY A 151 21.70 -7.85 20.85
N ILE A 152 21.58 -7.14 19.72
CA ILE A 152 22.57 -7.18 18.63
C ILE A 152 23.89 -6.55 19.10
N ASN A 153 24.99 -7.24 18.84
CA ASN A 153 26.36 -6.78 18.99
C ASN A 153 27.23 -7.30 17.83
N GLU A 154 28.47 -6.82 17.74
CA GLU A 154 29.40 -7.16 16.64
C GLU A 154 29.66 -8.67 16.54
N CYS A 155 29.55 -9.43 17.63
CA CYS A 155 29.82 -10.87 17.65
C CYS A 155 28.63 -11.73 17.20
N ASN A 156 27.39 -11.25 17.34
CA ASN A 156 26.18 -12.04 17.04
C ASN A 156 25.35 -11.48 15.87
N GLN A 157 25.68 -10.30 15.32
CA GLN A 157 24.87 -9.62 14.31
C GLN A 157 24.58 -10.50 13.09
N SER A 158 25.59 -11.14 12.49
CA SER A 158 25.41 -11.96 11.30
C SER A 158 24.54 -13.19 11.56
N GLU A 159 24.73 -13.84 12.70
CA GLU A 159 23.91 -14.98 13.13
C GLU A 159 22.46 -14.54 13.36
N LEU A 160 22.23 -13.40 14.01
CA LEU A 160 20.90 -12.87 14.29
C LEU A 160 20.16 -12.44 13.01
N ILE A 161 20.86 -11.78 12.08
CA ILE A 161 20.29 -11.39 10.78
C ILE A 161 19.90 -12.64 9.98
N SER A 162 20.80 -13.63 9.90
CA SER A 162 20.53 -14.92 9.27
C SER A 162 19.34 -15.63 9.90
N GLY A 163 19.35 -15.78 11.23
CA GLY A 163 18.29 -16.45 11.99
C GLY A 163 16.92 -15.78 11.80
N TYR A 164 16.91 -14.46 11.61
CA TYR A 164 15.68 -13.71 11.35
C TYR A 164 15.16 -13.87 9.91
N TYR A 165 16.00 -13.75 8.88
CA TYR A 165 15.53 -13.69 7.48
C TYR A 165 15.49 -15.04 6.75
N LEU A 166 16.37 -15.98 7.10
CA LEU A 166 16.39 -17.30 6.43
C LEU A 166 15.06 -18.07 6.56
N PRO A 167 14.33 -18.06 7.70
CA PRO A 167 13.10 -18.83 7.85
C PRO A 167 11.96 -18.41 6.91
N VAL A 168 12.01 -17.19 6.37
CA VAL A 168 10.94 -16.65 5.52
C VAL A 168 11.26 -16.69 4.03
N LEU A 169 12.52 -16.99 3.67
CA LEU A 169 12.98 -16.99 2.28
C LEU A 169 12.21 -18.01 1.41
N ASP A 170 11.86 -19.17 1.98
CA ASP A 170 11.10 -20.22 1.29
C ASP A 170 9.65 -19.83 1.00
N PHE A 171 9.13 -18.80 1.67
CA PHE A 171 7.79 -18.26 1.46
C PHE A 171 7.75 -17.08 0.47
N THR A 172 8.91 -16.74 -0.11
CA THR A 172 9.01 -15.75 -1.19
C THR A 172 8.80 -16.40 -2.55
N LEU A 173 8.48 -15.59 -3.55
CA LEU A 173 8.40 -16.05 -4.95
C LEU A 173 9.71 -15.85 -5.70
N LEU A 174 10.84 -15.65 -5.01
CA LEU A 174 12.16 -15.63 -5.64
C LEU A 174 12.43 -16.95 -6.38
N SER A 175 13.21 -16.89 -7.46
CA SER A 175 13.69 -18.10 -8.14
C SER A 175 14.71 -18.81 -7.26
N GLU A 176 14.90 -20.10 -7.46
CA GLU A 176 15.89 -20.86 -6.68
C GLU A 176 17.31 -20.27 -6.77
N PRO A 177 17.82 -19.82 -7.94
CA PRO A 177 19.07 -19.08 -8.01
C PRO A 177 19.09 -17.81 -7.14
N GLU A 178 18.02 -17.01 -7.18
CA GLU A 178 17.90 -15.79 -6.36
C GLU A 178 17.90 -16.12 -4.86
N LYS A 179 17.18 -17.18 -4.44
CA LYS A 179 17.18 -17.64 -3.05
C LYS A 179 18.57 -18.09 -2.60
N VAL A 180 19.32 -18.80 -3.44
CA VAL A 180 20.69 -19.21 -3.12
C VAL A 180 21.60 -18.00 -2.90
N LEU A 181 21.50 -16.99 -3.76
CA LEU A 181 22.28 -15.74 -3.63
C LEU A 181 21.94 -14.99 -2.34
N VAL A 182 20.64 -14.81 -2.05
CA VAL A 182 20.18 -14.16 -0.81
C VAL A 182 20.63 -14.94 0.43
N LYS A 183 20.47 -16.27 0.41
CA LYS A 183 20.88 -17.15 1.52
C LYS A 183 22.39 -17.08 1.79
N ASN A 184 23.20 -17.07 0.74
CA ASN A 184 24.65 -16.99 0.87
C ASN A 184 25.07 -15.63 1.45
N TRP A 185 24.45 -14.54 0.95
CA TRP A 185 24.72 -13.20 1.46
C TRP A 185 24.28 -13.02 2.92
N LEU A 186 23.10 -13.51 3.32
CA LEU A 186 22.63 -13.43 4.70
C LEU A 186 23.57 -14.14 5.69
N LYS A 187 24.15 -15.27 5.28
CA LYS A 187 25.08 -16.07 6.10
C LYS A 187 26.45 -15.44 6.24
N SER A 188 26.91 -14.75 5.20
CA SER A 188 28.23 -14.12 5.16
C SER A 188 28.13 -12.79 4.41
N PRO A 189 27.58 -11.74 5.03
CA PRO A 189 27.44 -10.45 4.38
C PRO A 189 28.82 -9.92 3.96
N SER A 190 28.98 -9.55 2.69
CA SER A 190 30.18 -8.88 2.18
C SER A 190 29.84 -7.45 1.75
N GLU A 191 30.80 -6.54 1.95
CA GLU A 191 30.70 -5.16 1.45
C GLU A 191 30.80 -5.09 -0.09
N SER A 192 31.37 -6.12 -0.72
CA SER A 192 31.50 -6.26 -2.18
C SER A 192 30.58 -7.38 -2.70
N ALA A 193 29.27 -7.17 -2.61
CA ALA A 193 28.30 -8.08 -3.22
C ALA A 193 28.41 -8.02 -4.76
N SER A 194 28.19 -9.16 -5.43
CA SER A 194 28.08 -9.16 -6.89
C SER A 194 26.78 -8.44 -7.31
N GLN A 195 26.74 -7.89 -8.53
CA GLN A 195 25.53 -7.27 -9.07
C GLN A 195 24.32 -8.23 -9.06
N GLU A 196 24.55 -9.52 -9.31
CA GLU A 196 23.51 -10.56 -9.24
C GLU A 196 22.98 -10.73 -7.81
N THR A 197 23.87 -10.74 -6.82
CA THR A 197 23.51 -10.80 -5.40
C THR A 197 22.71 -9.58 -4.97
N GLU A 198 23.15 -8.38 -5.37
CA GLU A 198 22.43 -7.13 -5.09
C GLU A 198 21.04 -7.15 -5.69
N GLN A 199 20.90 -7.60 -6.94
CA GLN A 199 19.60 -7.71 -7.61
C GLN A 199 18.70 -8.74 -6.92
N ALA A 200 19.24 -9.88 -6.47
CA ALA A 200 18.48 -10.88 -5.72
C ALA A 200 18.01 -10.35 -4.35
N MET A 201 18.86 -9.60 -3.65
CA MET A 201 18.52 -8.92 -2.39
C MET A 201 17.43 -7.87 -2.58
N LEU A 202 17.49 -7.11 -3.68
CA LEU A 202 16.44 -6.18 -4.04
C LEU A 202 15.12 -6.89 -4.38
N CYS A 203 15.18 -8.02 -5.11
CA CYS A 203 13.99 -8.85 -5.35
C CYS A 203 13.39 -9.37 -4.03
N PHE A 204 14.23 -9.80 -3.07
CA PHE A 204 13.78 -10.20 -1.74
C PHE A 204 13.08 -9.04 -1.01
N LYS A 205 13.68 -7.84 -1.04
CA LYS A 205 13.10 -6.63 -0.43
C LYS A 205 11.74 -6.25 -1.03
N HIS A 206 11.55 -6.48 -2.33
CA HIS A 206 10.34 -6.11 -3.05
C HIS A 206 9.34 -7.26 -3.27
N ASP A 207 9.63 -8.45 -2.76
CA ASP A 207 8.82 -9.65 -2.92
C ASP A 207 7.38 -9.47 -2.38
N PHE A 208 7.25 -8.80 -1.23
CA PHE A 208 5.94 -8.46 -0.66
C PHE A 208 5.15 -7.56 -1.62
N TRP A 209 5.76 -6.49 -2.13
CA TRP A 209 5.09 -5.52 -3.00
C TRP A 209 4.66 -6.14 -4.33
N LEU A 210 5.53 -6.92 -4.97
CA LEU A 210 5.21 -7.63 -6.22
C LEU A 210 4.07 -8.65 -6.02
N SER A 211 4.07 -9.37 -4.89
CA SER A 211 2.99 -10.30 -4.53
C SER A 211 1.68 -9.57 -4.22
N LEU A 212 1.73 -8.43 -3.53
CA LEU A 212 0.54 -7.64 -3.25
C LEU A 212 -0.06 -7.06 -4.53
N MET A 213 0.79 -6.54 -5.42
CA MET A 213 0.38 -6.07 -6.75
C MET A 213 -0.32 -7.18 -7.54
N SER A 214 0.20 -8.42 -7.57
CA SER A 214 -0.43 -9.53 -8.29
C SER A 214 -1.74 -10.00 -7.69
N VAL A 215 -1.86 -9.99 -6.36
CA VAL A 215 -3.12 -10.25 -5.67
C VAL A 215 -4.17 -9.19 -6.02
N ILE A 216 -3.79 -7.91 -6.05
CA ILE A 216 -4.68 -6.81 -6.46
C ILE A 216 -5.11 -6.96 -7.91
N ASP A 217 -4.16 -7.25 -8.82
CA ASP A 217 -4.46 -7.50 -10.23
C ASP A 217 -5.47 -8.63 -10.39
N ALA A 218 -5.24 -9.78 -9.75
CA ALA A 218 -6.14 -10.92 -9.81
C ALA A 218 -7.55 -10.57 -9.31
N MET A 219 -7.66 -9.85 -8.18
CA MET A 219 -8.95 -9.45 -7.61
C MET A 219 -9.72 -8.48 -8.49
N PHE A 220 -9.07 -7.45 -9.03
CA PHE A 220 -9.74 -6.47 -9.88
C PHE A 220 -10.11 -7.05 -11.25
N LEU A 221 -9.25 -7.89 -11.84
CA LEU A 221 -9.59 -8.57 -13.08
C LEU A 221 -10.78 -9.51 -12.92
N GLU A 222 -10.85 -10.28 -11.82
CA GLU A 222 -12.01 -11.13 -11.50
C GLU A 222 -13.29 -10.29 -11.32
N ASP A 223 -13.19 -9.15 -10.63
CA ASP A 223 -14.33 -8.24 -10.42
C ASP A 223 -14.80 -7.59 -11.72
N TRP A 224 -13.88 -7.17 -12.58
CA TRP A 224 -14.18 -6.57 -13.88
C TRP A 224 -14.83 -7.58 -14.84
N ASP A 225 -14.34 -8.83 -14.89
CA ASP A 225 -14.94 -9.89 -15.71
C ASP A 225 -16.39 -10.24 -15.27
N LYS A 226 -16.76 -9.99 -14.01
CA LYS A 226 -18.11 -10.29 -13.48
C LYS A 226 -19.13 -9.16 -13.67
N HIS A 227 -18.70 -7.90 -13.60
CA HIS A 227 -19.62 -6.76 -13.41
C HIS A 227 -19.67 -5.78 -14.58
N HIS A 228 -18.86 -5.93 -15.62
CA HIS A 228 -18.75 -4.91 -16.67
C HIS A 228 -18.85 -5.48 -18.09
N GLU A 229 -19.91 -5.10 -18.82
CA GLU A 229 -20.06 -5.34 -20.26
C GLU A 229 -19.21 -4.37 -21.10
N GLU A 230 -18.81 -3.21 -20.55
CA GLU A 230 -18.18 -2.12 -21.32
C GLU A 230 -16.64 -2.12 -21.28
N TYR A 231 -16.01 -2.73 -20.26
CA TYR A 231 -14.55 -2.84 -20.16
C TYR A 231 -14.14 -4.31 -20.05
N THR A 232 -13.84 -4.93 -21.18
CA THR A 232 -13.22 -6.26 -21.19
C THR A 232 -11.73 -6.10 -20.95
N PRO A 233 -11.16 -6.72 -19.90
CA PRO A 233 -9.71 -6.73 -19.71
C PRO A 233 -9.02 -7.20 -20.99
N SER A 234 -8.00 -6.48 -21.43
CA SER A 234 -7.27 -6.87 -22.65
C SER A 234 -6.73 -8.30 -22.51
N SER A 235 -6.59 -9.02 -23.62
CA SER A 235 -5.97 -10.35 -23.61
C SER A 235 -4.60 -10.33 -22.93
N TYR A 236 -3.89 -9.22 -23.05
CA TYR A 236 -2.62 -8.98 -22.37
C TYR A 236 -2.79 -8.76 -20.86
N ALA A 237 -3.84 -8.06 -20.41
CA ALA A 237 -4.18 -7.92 -18.98
C ALA A 237 -4.40 -9.28 -18.33
N ARG A 238 -5.09 -10.19 -19.03
CA ARG A 238 -5.33 -11.55 -18.55
C ARG A 238 -4.07 -12.40 -18.48
N GLN A 239 -3.04 -12.10 -19.28
CA GLN A 239 -1.80 -12.86 -19.29
C GLN A 239 -0.75 -12.33 -18.30
N TYR A 240 -0.71 -11.02 -18.10
CA TYR A 240 0.39 -10.36 -17.36
C TYR A 240 -0.07 -9.44 -16.23
N GLY A 241 -1.37 -9.29 -16.02
CA GLY A 241 -1.93 -8.30 -15.11
C GLY A 241 -1.90 -6.87 -15.69
N VAL A 242 -2.58 -5.94 -15.01
CA VAL A 242 -2.55 -4.52 -15.36
C VAL A 242 -1.20 -3.92 -14.97
N PHE A 243 -0.61 -4.29 -13.82
CA PHE A 243 0.73 -3.84 -13.47
C PHE A 243 1.78 -4.31 -14.48
N GLY A 244 1.69 -5.56 -14.95
CA GLY A 244 2.58 -6.08 -15.98
C GLY A 244 2.48 -5.30 -17.30
N GLN A 245 1.27 -4.85 -17.66
CA GLN A 245 1.07 -3.93 -18.79
C GLN A 245 1.79 -2.61 -18.56
N VAL A 246 1.63 -2.00 -17.39
CA VAL A 246 2.28 -0.73 -17.07
C VAL A 246 3.79 -0.86 -17.21
N PHE A 247 4.39 -1.91 -16.65
CA PHE A 247 5.84 -2.10 -16.66
C PHE A 247 6.47 -2.23 -18.04
N LYS A 248 5.71 -2.71 -19.04
CA LYS A 248 6.17 -2.85 -20.42
C LYS A 248 6.43 -1.50 -21.11
N ARG A 249 5.78 -0.43 -20.67
CA ARG A 249 5.78 0.84 -21.39
C ARG A 249 7.09 1.61 -21.22
N GLU A 250 7.33 2.49 -22.18
CA GLU A 250 8.62 3.18 -22.37
C GLU A 250 8.75 4.48 -21.57
N GLU A 251 7.67 4.99 -20.96
CA GLU A 251 7.77 6.21 -20.17
C GLU A 251 8.79 6.08 -19.02
N ASN A 252 9.49 7.18 -18.71
CA ASN A 252 10.59 7.19 -17.74
C ASN A 252 10.16 6.93 -16.28
N THR A 253 8.89 7.14 -15.96
CA THR A 253 8.33 7.02 -14.60
C THR A 253 7.23 5.99 -14.58
N PHE A 254 7.04 5.28 -13.48
CA PHE A 254 5.97 4.29 -13.32
C PHE A 254 4.59 4.94 -13.46
N LEU A 255 4.39 6.14 -12.91
CA LEU A 255 3.14 6.87 -13.04
C LEU A 255 2.94 7.37 -14.48
N GLY A 256 4.01 7.79 -15.16
CA GLY A 256 4.00 8.11 -16.59
C GLY A 256 3.60 6.91 -17.44
N LYS A 257 4.16 5.73 -17.16
CA LYS A 257 3.80 4.46 -17.82
C LYS A 257 2.32 4.12 -17.62
N PHE A 258 1.79 4.35 -16.43
CA PHE A 258 0.37 4.14 -16.15
C PHE A 258 -0.54 5.13 -16.89
N PHE A 259 -0.17 6.41 -16.97
CA PHE A 259 -0.89 7.35 -17.82
C PHE A 259 -0.80 7.00 -19.31
N GLY A 260 0.31 6.41 -19.76
CA GLY A 260 0.44 5.82 -21.10
C GLY A 260 -0.54 4.68 -21.33
N LEU A 261 -0.70 3.78 -20.35
CA LEU A 261 -1.73 2.74 -20.37
C LEU A 261 -3.14 3.34 -20.48
N LEU A 262 -3.47 4.30 -19.61
CA LEU A 262 -4.78 4.95 -19.63
C LEU A 262 -5.07 5.59 -20.99
N LYS A 263 -4.09 6.31 -21.56
CA LYS A 263 -4.17 6.94 -22.88
C LYS A 263 -4.56 5.92 -23.96
N GLU A 264 -3.92 4.76 -23.97
CA GLU A 264 -4.19 3.71 -24.94
C GLU A 264 -5.55 3.04 -24.72
N GLN A 265 -5.91 2.74 -23.47
CA GLN A 265 -7.15 2.04 -23.13
C GLN A 265 -8.40 2.89 -23.34
N THR A 266 -8.32 4.21 -23.10
CA THR A 266 -9.45 5.13 -23.30
C THR A 266 -9.48 5.76 -24.69
N ASN A 267 -8.50 5.45 -25.56
CA ASN A 267 -8.32 6.08 -26.86
C ASN A 267 -8.30 7.62 -26.78
N GLN A 268 -7.64 8.16 -25.77
CA GLN A 268 -7.49 9.60 -25.56
C GLN A 268 -6.08 10.06 -25.89
N THR A 269 -5.91 11.38 -26.01
CA THR A 269 -4.61 12.04 -26.06
C THR A 269 -4.18 12.49 -24.67
N TYR A 270 -2.88 12.75 -24.46
CA TYR A 270 -2.43 13.36 -23.20
C TYR A 270 -3.03 14.75 -22.95
N ALA A 271 -3.40 15.47 -24.02
CA ALA A 271 -4.11 16.74 -23.89
C ALA A 271 -5.52 16.53 -23.31
N GLN A 272 -6.27 15.53 -23.78
CA GLN A 272 -7.58 15.18 -23.24
C GLN A 272 -7.49 14.68 -21.80
N LEU A 273 -6.54 13.77 -21.50
CA LEU A 273 -6.33 13.31 -20.12
C LEU A 273 -5.99 14.46 -19.16
N SER A 274 -5.25 15.47 -19.62
CA SER A 274 -4.92 16.63 -18.77
C SER A 274 -6.14 17.43 -18.32
N GLU A 275 -7.25 17.39 -19.06
CA GLU A 275 -8.47 18.14 -18.74
C GLU A 275 -9.12 17.66 -17.43
N TYR A 276 -8.82 16.44 -16.99
CA TYR A 276 -9.27 15.87 -15.70
C TYR A 276 -8.44 16.35 -14.49
N VAL A 277 -7.28 16.98 -14.71
CA VAL A 277 -6.46 17.54 -13.62
C VAL A 277 -7.21 18.69 -12.96
N ALA A 278 -7.55 18.52 -11.68
CA ALA A 278 -8.15 19.58 -10.89
C ALA A 278 -7.10 20.64 -10.55
N LEU A 279 -7.40 21.90 -10.88
CA LEU A 279 -6.59 23.04 -10.49
C LEU A 279 -7.19 23.73 -9.26
N PRO A 280 -6.38 24.16 -8.29
CA PRO A 280 -6.85 25.12 -7.31
C PRO A 280 -7.28 26.42 -8.02
N PHE A 281 -8.39 27.01 -7.60
CA PHE A 281 -8.95 28.25 -8.18
C PHE A 281 -7.90 29.36 -8.38
N SER A 282 -6.89 29.43 -7.50
CA SER A 282 -5.86 30.47 -7.54
C SER A 282 -4.75 30.29 -8.61
N GLU A 283 -4.57 29.11 -9.21
CA GLU A 283 -3.40 28.85 -10.08
C GLU A 283 -3.54 29.40 -11.50
N HIS A 284 -4.76 29.46 -12.07
CA HIS A 284 -4.97 29.86 -13.47
C HIS A 284 -5.49 31.29 -13.63
N GLU A 285 -6.13 31.87 -12.60
CA GLU A 285 -6.68 33.24 -12.67
C GLU A 285 -5.62 34.35 -12.47
N ARG A 286 -4.48 34.05 -11.83
CA ARG A 286 -3.53 35.09 -11.38
C ARG A 286 -2.68 35.73 -12.47
N ASN A 287 -2.53 35.09 -13.63
CA ASN A 287 -1.57 35.52 -14.67
C ASN A 287 -2.16 35.60 -16.10
N GLY A 288 -3.48 35.47 -16.28
CA GLY A 288 -4.10 35.47 -17.61
C GLY A 288 -3.78 34.24 -18.48
N VAL A 289 -3.27 33.17 -17.87
CA VAL A 289 -2.95 31.90 -18.55
C VAL A 289 -4.21 31.06 -18.70
N LEU A 290 -4.40 30.41 -19.84
CA LEU A 290 -5.56 29.55 -20.06
C LEU A 290 -5.51 28.35 -19.11
N LYS A 291 -6.65 28.02 -18.49
CA LYS A 291 -6.80 26.84 -17.60
C LYS A 291 -6.21 25.57 -18.21
N ARG A 292 -6.44 25.38 -19.52
CA ARG A 292 -5.98 24.21 -20.27
C ARG A 292 -4.47 24.09 -20.30
N ASP A 293 -3.74 25.20 -20.44
CA ASP A 293 -2.28 25.20 -20.50
C ASP A 293 -1.70 24.79 -19.14
N VAL A 294 -2.27 25.32 -18.05
CA VAL A 294 -1.88 24.95 -16.68
C VAL A 294 -2.16 23.48 -16.39
N GLN A 295 -3.31 22.95 -16.85
CA GLN A 295 -3.64 21.53 -16.74
C GLN A 295 -2.66 20.65 -17.50
N GLN A 296 -2.33 21.02 -18.75
CA GLN A 296 -1.37 20.30 -19.58
C GLN A 296 0.03 20.31 -18.98
N ASP A 297 0.50 21.45 -18.50
CA ASP A 297 1.80 21.57 -17.86
C ASP A 297 1.85 20.73 -16.59
N ARG A 298 0.85 20.83 -15.71
CA ARG A 298 0.78 20.02 -14.49
C ARG A 298 0.78 18.53 -14.80
N PHE A 299 -0.02 18.10 -15.77
CA PHE A 299 -0.08 16.70 -16.17
C PHE A 299 1.25 16.23 -16.76
N LYS A 300 1.90 17.07 -17.58
CA LYS A 300 3.24 16.80 -18.11
C LYS A 300 4.28 16.65 -17.00
N GLU A 301 4.22 17.47 -15.95
CA GLU A 301 5.08 17.34 -14.78
C GLU A 301 4.87 16.02 -14.03
N TRP A 302 3.62 15.57 -13.89
CA TRP A 302 3.31 14.28 -13.27
C TRP A 302 3.88 13.12 -14.07
N ARG A 303 3.71 13.13 -15.40
CA ARG A 303 4.23 12.07 -16.27
C ARG A 303 5.76 12.04 -16.32
N SER A 304 6.41 13.19 -16.25
CA SER A 304 7.88 13.25 -16.28
C SER A 304 8.52 13.01 -14.91
N GLY A 305 7.72 12.91 -13.84
CA GLY A 305 8.23 12.81 -12.48
C GLY A 305 8.79 14.10 -11.90
N LYS A 306 8.65 15.24 -12.61
CA LYS A 306 9.08 16.55 -12.10
C LYS A 306 8.30 16.95 -10.85
N SER A 307 7.03 16.58 -10.76
CA SER A 307 6.23 16.71 -9.54
C SER A 307 5.35 15.48 -9.35
N LEU A 308 5.25 14.98 -8.12
CA LEU A 308 4.34 13.86 -7.82
C LEU A 308 2.98 14.40 -7.35
N PRO A 309 1.86 13.94 -7.94
CA PRO A 309 0.54 14.33 -7.45
C PRO A 309 0.32 13.87 -6.00
N SER A 310 -0.51 14.59 -5.25
CA SER A 310 -1.00 14.10 -3.96
C SER A 310 -2.06 13.02 -4.17
N VAL A 311 -2.30 12.18 -3.15
CA VAL A 311 -3.41 11.20 -3.16
C VAL A 311 -4.75 11.89 -3.45
N LYS A 312 -4.99 13.06 -2.87
CA LYS A 312 -6.20 13.86 -3.13
C LYS A 312 -6.29 14.29 -4.59
N ALA A 313 -5.19 14.76 -5.17
CA ALA A 313 -5.16 15.17 -6.58
C ALA A 313 -5.42 13.99 -7.53
N LEU A 314 -4.88 12.80 -7.25
CA LEU A 314 -5.18 11.58 -8.01
C LEU A 314 -6.64 11.15 -7.84
N SER A 315 -7.18 11.15 -6.62
CA SER A 315 -8.59 10.83 -6.38
C SER A 315 -9.49 11.74 -7.21
N THR A 316 -9.29 13.06 -7.14
CA THR A 316 -10.09 14.02 -7.91
C THR A 316 -9.90 13.86 -9.42
N PHE A 317 -8.71 13.47 -9.88
CA PHE A 317 -8.48 13.16 -11.29
C PHE A 317 -9.37 12.00 -11.77
N PHE A 318 -9.43 10.89 -11.03
CA PHE A 318 -10.29 9.75 -11.40
C PHE A 318 -11.78 10.04 -11.18
N ASP A 319 -12.13 10.84 -10.16
CA ASP A 319 -13.51 11.32 -9.98
C ASP A 319 -13.96 12.14 -11.22
N ASN A 320 -13.08 12.99 -11.76
CA ASN A 320 -13.38 13.81 -12.95
C ASN A 320 -13.43 13.00 -14.26
N MET A 321 -12.80 11.82 -14.31
CA MET A 321 -12.88 10.93 -15.47
C MET A 321 -14.25 10.24 -15.58
N ASP A 322 -15.08 10.30 -14.52
CA ASP A 322 -16.42 9.70 -14.45
C ASP A 322 -16.48 8.20 -14.81
N VAL A 323 -15.43 7.47 -14.45
CA VAL A 323 -15.31 6.01 -14.68
C VAL A 323 -16.01 5.18 -13.60
N GLY A 324 -16.91 5.79 -12.82
CA GLY A 324 -17.68 5.13 -11.77
C GLY A 324 -16.81 4.34 -10.77
N ARG A 325 -17.21 3.08 -10.51
CA ARG A 325 -16.50 2.16 -9.58
C ARG A 325 -15.05 1.91 -10.01
N GLN A 326 -14.77 1.85 -11.31
CA GLN A 326 -13.42 1.61 -11.85
C GLN A 326 -12.45 2.74 -11.53
N GLY A 327 -12.95 3.97 -11.27
CA GLY A 327 -12.10 5.07 -10.82
C GLY A 327 -11.39 4.77 -9.50
N THR A 328 -12.02 3.99 -8.62
CA THR A 328 -11.41 3.56 -7.36
C THR A 328 -10.31 2.53 -7.60
N ASP A 329 -10.52 1.58 -8.50
CA ASP A 329 -9.52 0.55 -8.85
C ASP A 329 -8.31 1.19 -9.54
N LEU A 330 -8.56 2.08 -10.51
CA LEU A 330 -7.52 2.86 -11.20
C LEU A 330 -6.73 3.76 -10.24
N LEU A 331 -7.39 4.32 -9.23
CA LEU A 331 -6.70 5.05 -8.17
C LEU A 331 -5.71 4.14 -7.43
N VAL A 332 -6.09 2.90 -7.09
CA VAL A 332 -5.17 1.95 -6.42
C VAL A 332 -3.94 1.70 -7.29
N TYR A 333 -4.10 1.42 -8.58
CA TYR A 333 -2.97 1.30 -9.51
C TYR A 333 -2.09 2.55 -9.53
N ALA A 334 -2.69 3.74 -9.64
CA ALA A 334 -1.96 5.00 -9.66
C ALA A 334 -1.19 5.25 -8.35
N LEU A 335 -1.72 4.85 -7.21
CA LEU A 335 -1.05 4.97 -5.91
C LEU A 335 0.21 4.11 -5.83
N PHE A 336 0.17 2.88 -6.33
CA PHE A 336 1.35 2.02 -6.43
C PHE A 336 2.40 2.63 -7.34
N MET A 337 2.00 3.10 -8.53
CA MET A 337 2.95 3.69 -9.49
C MET A 337 3.61 4.97 -8.95
N ARG A 338 2.81 5.83 -8.33
CA ARG A 338 3.30 7.00 -7.60
C ARG A 338 4.25 6.61 -6.46
N ALA A 339 3.96 5.55 -5.72
CA ALA A 339 4.80 5.08 -4.63
C ALA A 339 6.17 4.59 -5.15
N LEU A 340 6.18 3.84 -6.25
CA LEU A 340 7.42 3.43 -6.91
C LEU A 340 8.24 4.61 -7.41
N ASP A 341 7.62 5.62 -8.01
CA ASP A 341 8.32 6.84 -8.43
C ASP A 341 8.90 7.62 -7.24
N LYS A 342 8.21 7.60 -6.09
CA LYS A 342 8.70 8.24 -4.85
C LYS A 342 9.89 7.51 -4.26
N GLU A 343 9.93 6.18 -4.32
CA GLU A 343 11.09 5.40 -3.89
C GLU A 343 12.28 5.50 -4.88
N GLY A 344 12.05 6.08 -6.06
CA GLY A 344 12.91 6.09 -7.25
C GLY A 344 14.41 6.31 -7.03
N GLY A 345 15.19 5.27 -7.37
CA GLY A 345 16.63 5.26 -7.63
C GLY A 345 16.95 4.31 -8.81
N CYS A 346 18.19 4.28 -9.31
CA CYS A 346 18.55 3.61 -10.58
C CYS A 346 18.23 2.10 -10.67
N ALA A 347 18.07 1.38 -9.55
CA ALA A 347 17.92 -0.08 -9.52
C ALA A 347 16.46 -0.58 -9.47
N LEU A 348 15.48 0.28 -9.20
CA LEU A 348 14.06 -0.11 -9.16
C LEU A 348 13.50 -0.53 -10.54
N PRO A 349 13.85 0.12 -11.67
CA PRO A 349 13.36 -0.26 -12.99
C PRO A 349 13.68 -1.73 -13.37
N ASP A 350 14.79 -2.29 -12.89
CA ASP A 350 15.21 -3.66 -13.21
C ASP A 350 14.42 -4.75 -12.46
N ILE A 351 13.69 -4.36 -11.41
CA ILE A 351 12.85 -5.26 -10.60
C ILE A 351 11.43 -5.28 -11.16
N TYR A 352 10.90 -4.10 -11.49
CA TYR A 352 9.53 -3.89 -11.96
C TYR A 352 9.46 -3.97 -13.49
N THR A 353 9.76 -5.15 -14.01
CA THR A 353 9.61 -5.50 -15.43
C THR A 353 8.48 -6.49 -15.61
N THR A 354 7.84 -6.51 -16.78
CA THR A 354 6.77 -7.46 -17.08
C THR A 354 7.22 -8.92 -16.92
N ASN A 355 8.44 -9.26 -17.35
CA ASN A 355 8.96 -10.63 -17.25
C ASN A 355 9.14 -11.08 -15.79
N ARG A 356 9.68 -10.23 -14.92
CA ARG A 356 9.81 -10.55 -13.49
C ARG A 356 8.45 -10.63 -12.82
N TYR A 357 7.58 -9.68 -13.13
CA TYR A 357 6.23 -9.61 -12.56
C TYR A 357 5.36 -10.80 -12.96
N GLN A 358 5.54 -11.34 -14.17
CA GLN A 358 4.77 -12.49 -14.67
C GLN A 358 4.77 -13.67 -13.70
N ARG A 359 5.91 -13.99 -13.08
CA ARG A 359 6.02 -15.06 -12.07
C ARG A 359 5.08 -14.84 -10.88
N TYR A 360 4.95 -13.58 -10.44
CA TYR A 360 4.06 -13.21 -9.35
C TYR A 360 2.61 -13.28 -9.79
N PHE A 361 2.29 -12.76 -10.98
CA PHE A 361 0.94 -12.79 -11.51
C PHE A 361 0.42 -14.22 -11.69
N GLN A 362 1.18 -15.10 -12.35
CA GLN A 362 0.81 -16.51 -12.57
C GLN A 362 0.63 -17.31 -11.28
N HIS A 363 1.26 -16.91 -10.18
CA HIS A 363 1.08 -17.58 -8.89
C HIS A 363 -0.31 -17.32 -8.28
N TYR A 364 -0.89 -16.15 -8.51
CA TYR A 364 -2.16 -15.72 -7.89
C TYR A 364 -3.34 -15.66 -8.87
N ALA A 365 -3.08 -15.55 -10.17
CA ALA A 365 -4.03 -15.59 -11.27
C ALA A 365 -3.63 -16.68 -12.29
N PRO A 366 -3.83 -17.97 -11.95
CA PRO A 366 -3.43 -19.10 -12.80
C PRO A 366 -4.31 -19.30 -14.04
#